data_AF-A0A958QFD6-F1
#
_entry.id   AF-A0A958QFD6-F1
#
_cell.length_a   1.000
_cell.length_b   1.000
_cell.length_c   1.000
_cell.angle_alpha   90.00
_cell.angle_beta   90.00
_cell.angle_gamma   90.00
#
_symmetry.space_group_name_H-M   'P 1'
#
loop_
_entity.id
_entity.type
_entity.pdbx_description
1 polymer ?
#
loop_
_entity_poly.entity_id
_entity_poly.type
_entity_poly.pdbx_seq_one_letter_code
_entity_poly.pdbx_strand_id
1 'polypeptide(L)'
;MTDAIVFNGANTLDFFNVRSNVVRIPEVMARLSQAQDLWDRNKSESFNFYNFIVSEDRTFLSSLKLKALCSAVVQIGLYDRYIKKFGPSSLVIGAINGDSALRTIVGEQSFAELVLGESVASTVASGPRAHLKLAEEPVLSGVSLTEYQVFRAADDELGEVSFVRTDYSDMEVTRLVTKLVTDENVNRFVNIGPGSLLLDRAQQELALYDIQMLESIDLDPMLNWFWSEVKRPAYVQEDEYAAAAQ
;
A
#
# COMPACT_ATOMS: atom_id res chain seq x y z
N MET A 1 5.07 22.85 -8.25
CA MET A 1 4.19 22.20 -7.26
C MET A 1 4.93 20.97 -6.81
N THR A 2 5.31 20.88 -5.55
CA THR A 2 6.13 19.77 -5.04
C THR A 2 5.18 18.70 -4.54
N ASP A 3 5.23 17.53 -5.15
CA ASP A 3 4.44 16.39 -4.72
C ASP A 3 5.28 15.38 -3.94
N ALA A 4 4.60 14.59 -3.12
CA ALA A 4 5.15 13.42 -2.47
C ALA A 4 4.19 12.25 -2.64
N ILE A 5 4.74 11.06 -2.85
CA ILE A 5 3.99 9.81 -2.86
C ILE A 5 4.03 9.18 -1.48
N VAL A 6 2.92 8.64 -1.02
CA VAL A 6 2.79 7.96 0.28
C VAL A 6 2.34 6.54 0.07
N PHE A 7 3.06 5.56 0.62
CA PHE A 7 2.67 4.16 0.70
C PHE A 7 2.13 3.88 2.10
N ASN A 8 0.80 3.91 2.24
CA ASN A 8 0.16 3.56 3.51
C ASN A 8 0.12 2.03 3.69
N GLY A 9 0.49 1.53 4.86
CA GLY A 9 0.74 0.10 5.11
C GLY A 9 -0.41 -0.88 4.84
N ALA A 10 -0.26 -2.12 5.33
CA ALA A 10 -1.02 -3.30 4.91
C ALA A 10 -2.57 -3.27 5.03
N ASN A 11 -3.16 -2.28 5.71
CA ASN A 11 -4.60 -2.22 6.02
C ASN A 11 -5.48 -1.64 4.88
N THR A 12 -4.87 -1.31 3.74
CA THR A 12 -5.57 -0.75 2.57
C THR A 12 -6.51 -1.76 1.89
N LEU A 13 -6.32 -3.06 2.10
CA LEU A 13 -7.08 -4.12 1.44
C LEU A 13 -8.16 -4.77 2.33
N ASP A 14 -8.61 -4.13 3.40
CA ASP A 14 -9.48 -4.79 4.39
C ASP A 14 -10.88 -5.11 3.87
N PHE A 15 -11.35 -4.35 2.88
CA PHE A 15 -12.70 -4.49 2.33
C PHE A 15 -12.70 -5.30 1.04
N PHE A 16 -13.52 -6.35 0.98
CA PHE A 16 -13.69 -7.18 -0.22
C PHE A 16 -14.00 -6.38 -1.49
N ASN A 17 -14.87 -5.36 -1.41
CA ASN A 17 -15.24 -4.51 -2.56
C ASN A 17 -14.03 -3.78 -3.13
N VAL A 18 -13.09 -3.37 -2.28
CA VAL A 18 -11.83 -2.78 -2.71
C VAL A 18 -10.97 -3.83 -3.41
N ARG A 19 -10.75 -4.97 -2.74
CA ARG A 19 -9.89 -6.04 -3.26
C ARG A 19 -10.35 -6.55 -4.63
N SER A 20 -11.63 -6.87 -4.76
CA SER A 20 -12.22 -7.43 -5.98
C SER A 20 -12.16 -6.50 -7.20
N ASN A 21 -12.08 -5.18 -6.98
CA ASN A 21 -11.95 -4.20 -8.05
C ASN A 21 -10.49 -3.86 -8.36
N VAL A 22 -9.63 -3.72 -7.34
CA VAL A 22 -8.22 -3.37 -7.53
C VAL A 22 -7.46 -4.43 -8.31
N VAL A 23 -7.80 -5.72 -8.15
CA VAL A 23 -7.19 -6.81 -8.95
C VAL A 23 -7.50 -6.75 -10.45
N ARG A 24 -8.49 -5.93 -10.87
CA ARG A 24 -8.83 -5.75 -12.29
C ARG A 24 -7.96 -4.72 -12.98
N ILE A 25 -7.16 -3.97 -12.23
CA ILE A 25 -6.22 -2.98 -12.77
C ILE A 25 -5.09 -3.74 -13.47
N PRO A 26 -4.80 -3.48 -14.77
CA PRO A 26 -3.82 -4.24 -15.54
C PRO A 26 -2.44 -4.31 -14.89
N GLU A 27 -1.93 -3.21 -14.36
CA GLU A 27 -0.63 -3.16 -13.67
C GLU A 27 -0.61 -4.00 -12.39
N VAL A 28 -1.69 -3.97 -11.61
CA VAL A 28 -1.85 -4.81 -10.42
C VAL A 28 -1.89 -6.28 -10.81
N MET A 29 -2.68 -6.62 -11.83
CA MET A 29 -2.77 -7.99 -12.34
C MET A 29 -1.42 -8.50 -12.87
N ALA A 30 -0.66 -7.65 -13.57
CA ALA A 30 0.68 -7.99 -14.05
C ALA A 30 1.64 -8.30 -12.89
N ARG A 31 1.64 -7.49 -11.83
CA ARG A 31 2.45 -7.75 -10.63
C ARG A 31 2.01 -8.99 -9.86
N LEU A 32 0.71 -9.24 -9.77
CA LEU A 32 0.20 -10.48 -9.18
C LEU A 32 0.61 -11.72 -9.99
N SER A 33 0.57 -11.66 -11.31
CA SER A 33 1.06 -12.73 -12.18
C SER A 33 2.56 -12.94 -12.01
N GLN A 34 3.35 -11.87 -11.93
CA GLN A 34 4.78 -11.95 -11.70
C GLN A 34 5.10 -12.57 -10.32
N ALA A 35 4.36 -12.20 -9.28
CA ALA A 35 4.48 -12.79 -7.95
C ALA A 35 4.11 -14.29 -7.96
N GLN A 36 3.04 -14.65 -8.67
CA GLN A 36 2.62 -16.04 -8.85
C GLN A 36 3.71 -16.87 -9.53
N ASP A 37 4.28 -16.38 -10.64
CA ASP A 37 5.35 -17.06 -11.36
C ASP A 37 6.60 -17.27 -10.48
N LEU A 38 6.95 -16.26 -9.68
CA LEU A 38 8.06 -16.37 -8.72
C LEU A 38 7.77 -17.41 -7.64
N TRP A 39 6.55 -17.41 -7.10
CA TRP A 39 6.14 -18.37 -6.07
C TRP A 39 6.16 -19.80 -6.60
N ASP A 40 5.52 -20.05 -7.74
CA ASP A 40 5.38 -21.39 -8.34
C ASP A 40 6.73 -22.01 -8.72
N ARG A 41 7.73 -21.18 -9.07
CA ARG A 41 9.09 -21.66 -9.40
C ARG A 41 9.93 -22.01 -8.18
N ASN A 42 9.66 -21.39 -7.02
CA ASN A 42 10.56 -21.42 -5.88
C ASN A 42 9.96 -22.08 -4.62
N LYS A 43 8.64 -22.23 -4.56
CA LYS A 43 7.94 -22.83 -3.41
C LYS A 43 7.19 -24.08 -3.88
N SER A 44 7.22 -25.11 -3.05
CA SER A 44 6.50 -26.38 -3.30
C SER A 44 5.01 -26.29 -2.97
N GLU A 45 4.59 -25.25 -2.27
CA GLU A 45 3.24 -25.10 -1.75
C GLU A 45 2.33 -24.41 -2.77
N SER A 46 1.20 -25.04 -3.05
CA SER A 46 0.18 -24.46 -3.93
C SER A 46 -0.46 -23.26 -3.24
N PHE A 47 -0.20 -22.07 -3.77
CA PHE A 47 -0.84 -20.83 -3.35
C PHE A 47 -1.27 -20.06 -4.59
N ASN A 48 -2.38 -19.33 -4.52
CA ASN A 48 -2.85 -18.50 -5.61
C ASN A 48 -3.14 -17.09 -5.10
N PHE A 49 -2.29 -16.12 -5.51
CA PHE A 49 -2.39 -14.73 -5.06
C PHE A 49 -3.75 -14.09 -5.40
N TYR A 50 -4.22 -14.32 -6.64
CA TYR A 50 -5.50 -13.77 -7.09
C TYR A 50 -6.65 -14.26 -6.23
N ASN A 51 -6.77 -15.58 -6.07
CA ASN A 51 -7.83 -16.22 -5.28
C ASN A 51 -7.77 -15.79 -3.81
N PHE A 52 -6.57 -15.61 -3.24
CA PHE A 52 -6.43 -15.13 -1.87
C PHE A 52 -6.94 -13.69 -1.72
N ILE A 53 -6.58 -12.78 -2.61
CA ILE A 53 -7.03 -11.38 -2.56
C ILE A 53 -8.55 -11.28 -2.75
N VAL A 54 -9.13 -12.05 -3.67
CA VAL A 54 -10.59 -12.08 -3.89
C VAL A 54 -11.33 -13.04 -2.94
N SER A 55 -10.67 -13.56 -1.91
CA SER A 55 -11.35 -14.37 -0.91
C SER A 55 -12.20 -13.51 0.04
N GLU A 56 -13.15 -14.16 0.72
CA GLU A 56 -13.93 -13.54 1.78
C GLU A 56 -13.04 -12.92 2.87
N ASP A 57 -13.52 -11.83 3.50
CA ASP A 57 -12.75 -11.07 4.49
C ASP A 57 -12.16 -11.95 5.58
N ARG A 58 -12.90 -12.94 6.08
CA ARG A 58 -12.40 -13.85 7.12
C ARG A 58 -11.16 -14.62 6.69
N THR A 59 -11.12 -15.09 5.45
CA THR A 59 -9.99 -15.84 4.89
C THR A 59 -8.82 -14.91 4.65
N PHE A 60 -9.07 -13.76 4.03
CA PHE A 60 -8.04 -12.76 3.75
C PHE A 60 -7.38 -12.22 5.04
N LEU A 61 -8.20 -11.92 6.06
CA LEU A 61 -7.74 -11.40 7.35
C LEU A 61 -7.13 -12.48 8.27
N SER A 62 -7.25 -13.78 7.92
CA SER A 62 -6.71 -14.87 8.74
C SER A 62 -5.18 -14.94 8.75
N SER A 63 -4.52 -14.36 7.74
CA SER A 63 -3.07 -14.38 7.60
C SER A 63 -2.54 -12.96 7.41
N LEU A 64 -2.12 -12.33 8.51
CA LEU A 64 -1.60 -10.97 8.51
C LEU A 64 -0.39 -10.81 7.58
N LYS A 65 0.46 -11.84 7.48
CA LYS A 65 1.65 -11.82 6.62
C LYS A 65 1.29 -11.92 5.14
N LEU A 66 0.41 -12.86 4.76
CA LEU A 66 -0.04 -12.96 3.36
C LEU A 66 -0.80 -11.70 2.94
N LYS A 67 -1.61 -11.15 3.85
CA LYS A 67 -2.25 -9.84 3.66
C LYS A 67 -1.21 -8.75 3.40
N ALA A 68 -0.18 -8.62 4.25
CA ALA A 68 0.87 -7.62 4.08
C ALA A 68 1.60 -7.76 2.75
N LEU A 69 2.00 -8.98 2.37
CA LEU A 69 2.60 -9.26 1.07
C LEU A 69 1.66 -8.87 -0.09
N CYS A 70 0.40 -9.30 -0.05
CA CYS A 70 -0.57 -8.99 -1.10
C CYS A 70 -0.82 -7.48 -1.22
N SER A 71 -0.92 -6.78 -0.08
CA SER A 71 -1.01 -5.31 -0.05
C SER A 71 0.21 -4.66 -0.70
N ALA A 72 1.43 -5.12 -0.39
CA ALA A 72 2.65 -4.61 -1.00
C ALA A 72 2.68 -4.84 -2.52
N VAL A 73 2.34 -6.05 -2.99
CA VAL A 73 2.28 -6.37 -4.42
C VAL A 73 1.25 -5.51 -5.16
N VAL A 74 0.08 -5.31 -4.56
CA VAL A 74 -0.97 -4.44 -5.10
C VAL A 74 -0.50 -2.99 -5.18
N GLN A 75 0.16 -2.48 -4.13
CA GLN A 75 0.70 -1.12 -4.12
C GLN A 75 1.77 -0.89 -5.17
N ILE A 76 2.64 -1.87 -5.42
CA ILE A 76 3.64 -1.79 -6.50
C ILE A 76 2.93 -1.67 -7.86
N GLY A 77 1.87 -2.45 -8.09
CA GLY A 77 1.08 -2.32 -9.33
C GLY A 77 0.35 -0.98 -9.46
N LEU A 78 -0.18 -0.44 -8.36
CA LEU A 78 -0.78 0.91 -8.35
C LEU A 78 0.27 1.99 -8.60
N TYR A 79 1.47 1.84 -8.06
CA TYR A 79 2.60 2.73 -8.31
C TYR A 79 3.02 2.69 -9.78
N ASP A 80 3.19 1.50 -10.38
CA ASP A 80 3.51 1.35 -11.80
C ASP A 80 2.50 2.10 -12.68
N ARG A 81 1.22 2.01 -12.32
CA ARG A 81 0.16 2.72 -13.04
C ARG A 81 0.26 4.23 -12.85
N TYR A 82 0.52 4.69 -11.63
CA TYR A 82 0.69 6.10 -11.32
C TYR A 82 1.85 6.71 -12.13
N ILE A 83 3.04 6.10 -12.07
CA ILE A 83 4.23 6.63 -12.75
C ILE A 83 4.08 6.64 -14.27
N LYS A 84 3.40 5.64 -14.86
CA LYS A 84 3.11 5.63 -16.31
C LYS A 84 2.29 6.84 -16.75
N LYS A 85 1.44 7.36 -15.87
CA LYS A 85 0.48 8.41 -16.19
C LYS A 85 0.94 9.81 -15.78
N PHE A 86 1.54 9.92 -14.60
CA PHE A 86 1.87 11.20 -13.97
C PHE A 86 3.37 11.43 -13.84
N GLY A 87 4.18 10.42 -14.12
CA GLY A 87 5.62 10.44 -13.86
C GLY A 87 5.97 10.14 -12.40
N PRO A 88 7.27 10.01 -12.11
CA PRO A 88 7.78 9.82 -10.76
C PRO A 88 7.63 11.11 -9.95
N SER A 89 7.39 10.97 -8.64
CA SER A 89 7.41 12.09 -7.69
C SER A 89 8.81 12.26 -7.12
N SER A 90 9.16 13.50 -6.74
CA SER A 90 10.48 13.81 -6.17
C SER A 90 10.68 13.23 -4.77
N LEU A 91 9.59 12.93 -4.05
CA LEU A 91 9.62 12.37 -2.71
C LEU A 91 8.70 11.16 -2.61
N VAL A 92 9.16 10.13 -1.92
CA VAL A 92 8.36 8.94 -1.59
C VAL A 92 8.48 8.66 -0.09
N ILE A 93 7.35 8.28 0.51
CA ILE A 93 7.23 8.02 1.95
C ILE A 93 6.56 6.67 2.13
N GLY A 94 7.00 5.88 3.10
CA GLY A 94 6.32 4.64 3.46
C GLY A 94 7.05 3.90 4.57
N ALA A 95 6.50 2.76 4.95
CA ALA A 95 7.09 1.92 5.98
C ALA A 95 8.42 1.32 5.51
N ILE A 96 9.42 1.23 6.38
CA ILE A 96 10.71 0.56 6.10
C ILE A 96 10.86 -0.79 6.79
N ASN A 97 9.88 -1.18 7.60
CA ASN A 97 9.82 -2.50 8.21
C ASN A 97 8.73 -3.40 7.56
N GLY A 98 8.90 -4.71 7.71
CA GLY A 98 8.01 -5.72 7.15
C GLY A 98 8.01 -5.80 5.61
N ASP A 99 6.93 -6.35 5.06
CA ASP A 99 6.70 -6.44 3.62
C ASP A 99 6.26 -5.06 3.11
N SER A 100 7.22 -4.30 2.57
CA SER A 100 7.01 -2.91 2.17
C SER A 100 7.15 -2.73 0.66
N ALA A 101 6.09 -2.21 0.04
CA ALA A 101 6.13 -1.77 -1.35
C ALA A 101 7.21 -0.71 -1.57
N LEU A 102 7.37 0.22 -0.62
CA LEU A 102 8.37 1.30 -0.70
C LEU A 102 9.76 0.74 -0.93
N ARG A 103 10.19 -0.25 -0.13
CA ARG A 103 11.54 -0.85 -0.23
C ARG A 103 11.81 -1.44 -1.61
N THR A 104 10.77 -1.97 -2.25
CA THR A 104 10.87 -2.45 -3.63
C THR A 104 10.98 -1.31 -4.63
N ILE A 105 10.21 -0.24 -4.46
CA ILE A 105 10.23 0.93 -5.33
C ILE A 105 11.55 1.70 -5.24
N VAL A 106 12.13 1.83 -4.06
CA VAL A 106 13.41 2.54 -3.86
C VAL A 106 14.64 1.67 -4.16
N GLY A 107 14.45 0.40 -4.51
CA GLY A 107 15.53 -0.52 -4.86
C GLY A 107 16.30 -1.12 -3.68
N GLU A 108 15.85 -0.93 -2.43
CA GLU A 108 16.44 -1.55 -1.24
C GLU A 108 16.12 -3.04 -1.10
N GLN A 109 15.07 -3.50 -1.78
CA GLN A 109 14.64 -4.90 -1.84
C GLN A 109 14.22 -5.21 -3.28
N SER A 110 14.62 -6.35 -3.82
CA SER A 110 14.11 -6.79 -5.12
C SER A 110 12.66 -7.32 -4.99
N PHE A 111 11.89 -7.23 -6.07
CA PHE A 111 10.53 -7.81 -6.08
C PHE A 111 10.54 -9.33 -5.78
N ALA A 112 11.60 -10.04 -6.20
CA ALA A 112 11.77 -11.46 -5.88
C ALA A 112 11.98 -11.70 -4.38
N GLU A 113 12.81 -10.89 -3.72
CA GLU A 113 13.03 -10.97 -2.27
C GLU A 113 11.74 -10.66 -1.49
N LEU A 114 10.93 -9.71 -1.96
CA LEU A 114 9.63 -9.42 -1.36
C LEU A 114 8.72 -10.66 -1.40
N VAL A 115 8.58 -11.29 -2.56
CA VAL A 115 7.67 -12.43 -2.77
C VAL A 115 8.18 -13.71 -2.11
N LEU A 116 9.48 -13.94 -2.12
CA LEU A 116 10.10 -15.20 -1.66
C LEU A 116 10.53 -15.17 -0.19
N GLY A 117 10.41 -14.01 0.46
CA GLY A 117 10.83 -13.75 1.82
C GLY A 117 10.39 -14.83 2.82
N GLU A 118 11.27 -15.12 3.78
CA GLU A 118 11.08 -16.19 4.76
C GLU A 118 9.86 -15.98 5.66
N SER A 119 9.46 -14.71 5.86
CA SER A 119 8.30 -14.32 6.66
C SER A 119 7.02 -15.02 6.17
N VAL A 120 6.86 -15.18 4.84
CA VAL A 120 5.64 -15.69 4.20
C VAL A 120 5.64 -17.21 4.06
N ALA A 121 6.80 -17.81 3.77
CA ALA A 121 6.94 -19.26 3.58
C ALA A 121 6.48 -20.07 4.80
N SER A 122 6.73 -19.57 6.01
CA SER A 122 6.27 -20.22 7.26
C SER A 122 4.75 -20.24 7.45
N THR A 123 4.03 -19.36 6.75
CA THR A 123 2.58 -19.15 6.95
C THR A 123 1.71 -19.98 6.03
N VAL A 124 2.25 -20.39 4.87
CA VAL A 124 1.53 -21.26 3.91
C VAL A 124 1.73 -22.74 4.28
N ALA A 125 2.90 -23.11 4.79
CA ALA A 125 3.22 -24.45 5.30
C ALA A 125 2.36 -24.84 6.50
N SER A 126 1.98 -23.85 7.29
CA SER A 126 1.22 -24.00 8.50
C SER A 126 -0.25 -23.74 8.18
N GLY A 127 -1.10 -24.76 8.24
CA GLY A 127 -2.55 -24.53 8.26
C GLY A 127 -2.98 -23.55 9.38
N PRO A 128 -4.28 -23.24 9.54
CA PRO A 128 -4.78 -22.12 10.39
C PRO A 128 -4.48 -22.18 11.92
N ARG A 129 -3.51 -22.97 12.38
CA ARG A 129 -3.18 -23.22 13.79
C ARG A 129 -1.68 -23.35 14.08
N ALA A 130 -0.82 -22.49 13.55
CA ALA A 130 0.55 -22.39 14.06
C ALA A 130 0.75 -21.08 14.85
N HIS A 131 0.84 -21.23 16.18
CA HIS A 131 1.43 -20.20 17.03
C HIS A 131 2.91 -20.04 16.66
N LEU A 132 3.22 -18.95 15.96
CA LEU A 132 4.58 -18.59 15.52
C LEU A 132 5.43 -18.16 16.72
N LYS A 133 6.61 -18.80 16.88
CA LYS A 133 7.75 -18.22 17.59
C LYS A 133 8.47 -17.28 16.61
N LEU A 134 8.46 -15.98 16.90
CA LEU A 134 9.15 -14.94 16.14
C LEU A 134 10.64 -14.92 16.50
N ALA A 135 11.50 -14.77 15.49
CA ALA A 135 12.88 -14.33 15.64
C ALA A 135 12.92 -12.85 16.04
N GLU A 136 13.90 -12.50 16.85
CA GLU A 136 13.95 -11.31 17.71
C GLU A 136 14.26 -10.01 16.94
N GLU A 137 13.22 -9.25 16.60
CA GLU A 137 13.29 -7.79 16.64
C GLU A 137 13.07 -7.32 18.10
N PRO A 138 13.55 -6.14 18.53
CA PRO A 138 13.36 -5.65 19.89
C PRO A 138 11.87 -5.33 20.12
N VAL A 139 11.13 -6.35 20.55
CA VAL A 139 9.70 -6.29 20.85
C VAL A 139 9.52 -5.78 22.28
N LEU A 140 9.23 -4.49 22.43
CA LEU A 140 8.55 -4.01 23.64
C LEU A 140 7.05 -4.22 23.42
N SER A 141 6.42 -5.09 24.22
CA SER A 141 4.96 -5.34 24.25
C SER A 141 4.26 -6.04 23.06
N GLY A 142 4.98 -6.73 22.18
CA GLY A 142 4.36 -7.61 21.17
C GLY A 142 3.89 -6.91 19.89
N VAL A 143 4.14 -5.62 19.73
CA VAL A 143 3.78 -4.83 18.55
C VAL A 143 5.05 -4.15 18.03
N SER A 144 5.58 -4.63 16.90
CA SER A 144 6.61 -3.89 16.16
C SER A 144 5.97 -2.61 15.63
N LEU A 145 6.49 -1.46 16.06
CA LEU A 145 5.95 -0.17 15.65
C LEU A 145 6.43 0.10 14.21
N THR A 146 5.51 0.51 13.34
CA THR A 146 5.84 0.85 11.96
C THR A 146 6.73 2.08 11.92
N GLU A 147 7.91 1.96 11.33
CA GLU A 147 8.82 3.08 11.10
C GLU A 147 8.66 3.54 9.65
N TYR A 148 8.49 4.85 9.47
CA TYR A 148 8.35 5.48 8.17
C TYR A 148 9.62 6.27 7.83
N GLN A 149 9.96 6.27 6.55
CA GLN A 149 11.14 6.96 6.02
C GLN A 149 10.77 7.70 4.73
N VAL A 150 11.39 8.86 4.54
CA VAL A 150 11.31 9.61 3.28
C VAL A 150 12.54 9.34 2.44
N PHE A 151 12.32 9.08 1.15
CA PHE A 151 13.36 9.03 0.13
C PHE A 151 13.12 10.11 -0.92
N ARG A 152 14.20 10.61 -1.48
CA ARG A 152 14.19 11.61 -2.54
C ARG A 152 14.66 11.01 -3.84
N ALA A 153 13.95 11.30 -4.92
CA ALA A 153 14.40 10.97 -6.26
C ALA A 153 15.73 11.69 -6.54
N ALA A 154 16.73 10.93 -6.96
CA ALA A 154 17.98 11.45 -7.48
C ALA A 154 18.03 11.18 -8.98
N ASP A 155 18.37 12.22 -9.74
CA ASP A 155 18.60 12.12 -11.17
C ASP A 155 19.92 11.37 -11.37
N ASP A 156 19.84 10.15 -11.89
CA ASP A 156 21.03 9.45 -12.38
C ASP A 156 21.41 9.99 -13.76
N GLU A 157 22.71 9.98 -14.09
CA GLU A 157 23.24 10.43 -15.39
C GLU A 157 22.65 9.63 -16.57
N LEU A 158 22.11 8.44 -16.28
CA LEU A 158 21.46 7.53 -17.22
C LEU A 158 19.96 7.83 -17.45
N GLY A 159 19.39 8.81 -16.73
CA GLY A 159 17.97 9.15 -16.81
C GLY A 159 17.04 8.13 -16.13
N GLU A 160 17.60 7.18 -15.37
CA GLU A 160 16.84 6.32 -14.48
C GLU A 160 16.61 7.02 -13.13
N VAL A 161 15.40 6.87 -12.58
CA VAL A 161 15.08 7.45 -11.27
C VAL A 161 15.61 6.52 -10.19
N SER A 162 16.62 6.99 -9.47
CA SER A 162 17.09 6.37 -8.25
C SER A 162 16.51 7.09 -7.03
N PHE A 163 16.48 6.43 -5.87
CA PHE A 163 15.99 7.04 -4.64
C PHE A 163 17.09 7.04 -3.59
N VAL A 164 17.32 8.20 -2.98
CA VAL A 164 18.29 8.39 -1.90
C VAL A 164 17.54 8.63 -0.60
N ARG A 165 17.95 7.92 0.45
CA ARG A 165 17.40 8.07 1.79
C ARG A 165 17.68 9.48 2.33
N THR A 166 16.66 10.11 2.91
CA THR A 166 16.80 11.42 3.57
C THR A 166 16.96 11.26 5.09
N ASP A 167 17.19 12.37 5.79
CA ASP A 167 17.25 12.38 7.26
C ASP A 167 15.86 12.34 7.93
N TYR A 168 14.78 12.36 7.13
CA TYR A 168 13.42 12.34 7.64
C TYR A 168 12.92 10.92 7.89
N SER A 169 12.95 10.50 9.16
CA SER A 169 12.25 9.32 9.66
C SER A 169 11.34 9.66 10.84
N ASP A 170 10.26 8.90 11.00
CA ASP A 170 9.35 9.00 12.15
C ASP A 170 8.52 7.73 12.29
N MET A 171 7.93 7.53 13.47
CA MET A 171 7.02 6.41 13.73
C MET A 171 5.57 6.77 13.34
N GLU A 172 5.28 8.07 13.22
CA GLU A 172 3.98 8.59 12.83
C GLU A 172 4.06 9.27 11.45
N VAL A 173 3.34 8.72 10.46
CA VAL A 173 3.30 9.28 9.10
C VAL A 173 2.83 10.73 9.08
N THR A 174 1.88 11.10 9.95
CA THR A 174 1.38 12.49 10.07
C THR A 174 2.50 13.47 10.41
N ARG A 175 3.43 13.09 11.29
CA ARG A 175 4.57 13.95 11.65
C ARG A 175 5.54 14.14 10.49
N LEU A 176 5.80 13.08 9.72
CA LEU A 176 6.60 13.18 8.49
C LEU A 176 5.93 14.10 7.48
N VAL A 177 4.63 13.95 7.26
CA VAL A 177 3.86 14.81 6.35
C VAL A 177 3.98 16.27 6.78
N THR A 178 3.77 16.59 8.06
CA THR A 178 3.93 17.96 8.57
C THR A 178 5.35 18.49 8.38
N LYS A 179 6.39 17.69 8.65
CA LYS A 179 7.80 18.08 8.41
C LYS A 179 8.07 18.40 6.93
N LEU A 180 7.54 17.59 6.01
CA LEU A 180 7.72 17.82 4.57
C LEU A 180 6.96 19.04 4.06
N VAL A 181 5.81 19.35 4.67
CA VAL A 181 5.09 20.60 4.38
C VAL A 181 5.93 21.80 4.82
N THR A 182 6.46 21.77 6.04
CA THR A 182 7.18 22.91 6.62
C THR A 182 8.56 23.11 6.00
N ASP A 183 9.30 22.03 5.78
CA ASP A 183 10.71 22.09 5.43
C ASP A 183 10.92 22.03 3.91
N GLU A 184 10.11 21.23 3.22
CA GLU A 184 10.27 20.90 1.80
C GLU A 184 9.20 21.57 0.91
N ASN A 185 8.28 22.33 1.52
CA ASN A 185 7.15 22.99 0.84
C ASN A 185 6.31 22.01 0.00
N VAL A 186 6.15 20.77 0.46
CA VAL A 186 5.27 19.79 -0.18
C VAL A 186 3.83 20.22 0.00
N ASN A 187 3.10 20.39 -1.10
CA ASN A 187 1.71 20.86 -1.09
C ASN A 187 0.73 19.83 -1.65
N ARG A 188 1.23 18.69 -2.12
CA ARG A 188 0.41 17.59 -2.62
C ARG A 188 0.98 16.25 -2.19
N PHE A 189 0.16 15.42 -1.57
CA PHE A 189 0.48 14.04 -1.26
C PHE A 189 -0.45 13.11 -2.03
N VAL A 190 0.14 12.12 -2.70
CA VAL A 190 -0.60 11.09 -3.42
C VAL A 190 -0.41 9.75 -2.72
N ASN A 191 -1.48 9.21 -2.18
CA ASN A 191 -1.45 7.90 -1.56
C ASN A 191 -1.52 6.78 -2.62
N ILE A 192 -0.60 5.82 -2.50
CA ILE A 192 -0.53 4.61 -3.30
C ILE A 192 -1.06 3.47 -2.44
N GLY A 193 -2.32 3.15 -2.67
CA GLY A 193 -3.02 2.10 -1.95
C GLY A 193 -4.50 2.46 -1.88
N PRO A 194 -5.39 1.48 -1.94
CA PRO A 194 -6.80 1.78 -1.83
C PRO A 194 -7.19 2.08 -0.38
N GLY A 195 -7.91 3.18 -0.14
CA GLY A 195 -8.71 3.35 1.07
C GLY A 195 -7.92 3.75 2.30
N SER A 196 -7.26 4.90 2.24
CA SER A 196 -6.50 5.40 3.38
C SER A 196 -7.38 6.02 4.48
N LEU A 197 -7.76 5.21 5.46
CA LEU A 197 -8.33 5.68 6.74
C LEU A 197 -7.33 6.50 7.59
N LEU A 198 -6.03 6.34 7.36
CA LEU A 198 -5.00 7.11 8.08
C LEU A 198 -5.03 8.60 7.75
N LEU A 199 -5.58 8.95 6.58
CA LEU A 199 -5.63 10.32 6.13
C LEU A 199 -6.81 11.09 6.71
N ASP A 200 -7.85 10.48 7.26
CA ASP A 200 -9.01 11.27 7.73
C ASP A 200 -8.64 12.22 8.89
N ARG A 201 -7.77 11.78 9.82
CA ARG A 201 -7.30 12.65 10.92
C ARG A 201 -6.24 13.64 10.46
N ALA A 202 -5.26 13.17 9.68
CA ALA A 202 -4.22 14.04 9.14
C ALA A 202 -4.81 15.09 8.19
N GLN A 203 -5.80 14.74 7.37
CA GLN A 203 -6.50 15.66 6.46
C GLN A 203 -7.18 16.80 7.21
N GLN A 204 -7.77 16.56 8.38
CA GLN A 204 -8.39 17.63 9.17
C GLN A 204 -7.35 18.65 9.65
N GLU A 205 -6.18 18.19 10.09
CA GLU A 205 -5.09 19.08 10.53
C GLU A 205 -4.41 19.78 9.34
N LEU A 206 -4.22 19.05 8.25
CA LEU A 206 -3.54 19.53 7.04
C LEU A 206 -4.41 20.42 6.16
N ALA A 207 -5.75 20.34 6.28
CA ALA A 207 -6.69 21.23 5.61
C ALA A 207 -6.48 22.70 6.00
N LEU A 208 -5.92 22.97 7.18
CA LEU A 208 -5.57 24.33 7.61
C LEU A 208 -4.42 24.95 6.79
N TYR A 209 -3.64 24.12 6.10
CA TYR A 209 -2.45 24.51 5.34
C TYR A 209 -2.64 24.44 3.82
N ASP A 210 -3.87 24.27 3.34
CA ASP A 210 -4.20 24.14 1.90
C ASP A 210 -3.43 23.00 1.20
N ILE A 211 -3.20 21.90 1.93
CA ILE A 211 -2.48 20.73 1.43
C ILE A 211 -3.46 19.77 0.75
N GLN A 212 -3.12 19.32 -0.45
CA GLN A 212 -3.92 18.35 -1.19
C GLN A 212 -3.51 16.92 -0.85
N MET A 213 -4.44 16.15 -0.27
CA MET A 213 -4.27 14.71 -0.06
C MET A 213 -5.16 13.96 -1.04
N LEU A 214 -4.56 13.22 -1.98
CA LEU A 214 -5.26 12.56 -3.08
C LEU A 214 -4.94 11.06 -3.09
N GLU A 215 -5.89 10.22 -3.48
CA GLU A 215 -5.60 8.80 -3.77
C GLU A 215 -5.19 8.67 -5.23
N SER A 216 -4.18 7.85 -5.51
CA SER A 216 -3.78 7.51 -6.88
C SER A 216 -4.93 6.96 -7.73
N ILE A 217 -5.87 6.26 -7.09
CA ILE A 217 -7.07 5.70 -7.74
C ILE A 217 -8.04 6.82 -8.16
N ASP A 218 -8.23 7.85 -7.34
CA ASP A 218 -9.08 9.01 -7.66
C ASP A 218 -8.52 9.86 -8.83
N LEU A 219 -7.19 9.93 -8.90
CA LEU A 219 -6.51 10.70 -9.94
C LEU A 219 -6.66 10.05 -11.32
N ASP A 220 -6.99 8.76 -11.38
CA ASP A 220 -7.14 8.05 -12.62
C ASP A 220 -8.62 7.95 -13.07
N PRO A 221 -9.06 8.76 -14.06
CA PRO A 221 -10.38 8.63 -14.67
C PRO A 221 -10.77 7.20 -15.07
N MET A 222 -9.81 6.34 -15.41
CA MET A 222 -10.08 4.94 -15.78
C MET A 222 -10.37 4.03 -14.58
N LEU A 223 -10.21 4.51 -13.35
CA LEU A 223 -10.45 3.76 -12.11
C LEU A 223 -11.64 4.32 -11.30
N ASN A 224 -12.14 5.51 -11.64
CA ASN A 224 -13.26 6.16 -10.95
C ASN A 224 -14.56 5.32 -10.93
N TRP A 225 -14.70 4.38 -11.86
CA TRP A 225 -15.89 3.54 -12.01
C TRP A 225 -16.20 2.67 -10.77
N PHE A 226 -15.20 2.22 -10.00
CA PHE A 226 -15.45 1.48 -8.75
C PHE A 226 -15.22 2.30 -7.50
N TRP A 227 -14.33 3.29 -7.58
CA TRP A 227 -13.90 4.02 -6.40
C TRP A 227 -14.99 4.95 -5.85
N SER A 228 -15.81 5.50 -6.76
CA SER A 228 -16.99 6.29 -6.40
C SER A 228 -18.05 5.49 -5.63
N GLU A 229 -18.16 4.18 -5.87
CA GLU A 229 -19.07 3.29 -5.13
C GLU A 229 -18.50 2.94 -3.76
N VAL A 230 -17.19 2.71 -3.67
CA VAL A 230 -16.49 2.42 -2.40
C VAL A 230 -16.52 3.62 -1.45
N LYS A 231 -16.41 4.85 -1.96
CA LYS A 231 -16.41 6.07 -1.16
C LYS A 231 -17.78 6.50 -0.63
N ARG A 232 -18.89 5.91 -1.11
CA ARG A 232 -20.21 6.29 -0.57
C ARG A 232 -20.26 5.87 0.89
N PRO A 233 -20.49 6.80 1.83
CA PRO A 233 -20.67 6.43 3.23
C PRO A 233 -21.88 5.51 3.34
N ALA A 234 -21.74 4.41 4.10
CA ALA A 234 -22.76 3.38 4.29
C ALA A 234 -24.13 3.96 4.73
N TYR A 235 -24.15 5.13 5.36
CA TYR A 235 -25.34 5.85 5.76
C TYR A 235 -26.25 6.32 4.60
N VAL A 236 -25.74 6.46 3.38
CA VAL A 236 -26.57 6.90 2.24
C VAL A 236 -27.35 5.73 1.62
N GLN A 237 -26.92 4.48 1.84
CA GLN A 237 -27.62 3.32 1.31
C GLN A 237 -28.94 3.03 2.05
N GLU A 238 -29.06 3.33 3.35
CA GLU A 238 -30.31 3.08 4.08
C GLU A 238 -31.47 3.98 3.61
N ASP A 239 -31.19 5.23 3.24
CA ASP A 239 -32.22 6.18 2.79
C ASP A 239 -32.73 5.88 1.37
N GLU A 240 -31.88 5.38 0.45
CA GLU A 240 -32.32 4.99 -0.90
C GLU A 240 -33.20 3.73 -0.90
N TYR A 241 -32.95 2.76 -0.01
CA TYR A 241 -33.83 1.60 0.13
C TYR A 241 -35.16 1.94 0.84
N ALA A 242 -35.18 2.95 1.71
CA ALA A 242 -36.42 3.44 2.32
C ALA A 242 -37.30 4.20 1.30
N ALA A 243 -36.69 4.91 0.35
CA ALA A 243 -37.40 5.66 -0.69
C ALA A 243 -37.92 4.77 -1.84
N ALA A 244 -37.24 3.67 -2.15
CA ALA A 244 -37.68 2.71 -3.18
C ALA A 244 -38.79 1.75 -2.72
N ALA A 245 -39.17 1.80 -1.43
CA ALA A 245 -40.21 0.98 -0.82
C ALA A 245 -41.56 1.72 -0.64
N GLN A 246 -41.72 2.91 -1.22
CA GLN A 246 -42.96 3.70 -1.27
C GLN A 246 -43.49 3.78 -2.70
#